data_AF-A0A1V6QFR9-F1
#
_entry.id   AF-A0A1V6QFR9-F1
#
_cell.length_a   1.000
_cell.length_b   1.000
_cell.length_c   1.000
_cell.angle_alpha   90.00
_cell.angle_beta   90.00
_cell.angle_gamma   90.00
#
_symmetry.space_group_name_H-M   'P 1'
#
loop_
_entity.id
_entity.type
_entity.pdbx_description
1 polymer ?
#
loop_
_entity_poly.entity_id
_entity_poly.type
_entity_poly.pdbx_seq_one_letter_code
_entity_poly.pdbx_strand_id
1 'polypeptide(L)'
;MALQTGLDYMRSRTVVDCDTMDEEVAKTLGPFQDCTSNQAIAFGELSKPIRAEVISTSLADAKALHAKYSSITIEELAVEVAMVRMAAGMAQHIRGRVHVQTNPYYSYSSEKTVINALRLVQLFQHVHPGFDVDRISIKIPSTWEGMMACRTLELAGVCTLATTLFSMAQAVLAAEVGCTYIAPYVNELKVQVNTGLVDQAKLLPLCAAIQKHYKAINASTKVLPASLTSVEEIYFLAGVNHLTIAPHLLSQLNQPYTGNVNSLFDVAPTLPIPAKGVSFVNDPGSYQITFARDLGGASQIKLTEAVNIFCDFQDKLEQIMKVAA
;
A
#
# COMPACT_ATOMS: atom_id res chain seq x y z
N MET A 1 12.15 25.17 3.26
CA MET A 1 11.56 25.50 4.57
C MET A 1 12.65 25.37 5.61
N ALA A 2 12.61 26.18 6.68
CA ALA A 2 13.46 25.91 7.84
C ALA A 2 13.07 24.55 8.42
N LEU A 3 14.05 23.71 8.79
CA LEU A 3 13.81 22.39 9.38
C LEU A 3 13.36 22.57 10.83
N GLN A 4 12.06 22.80 11.05
CA GLN A 4 11.50 23.03 12.39
C GLN A 4 11.08 21.73 13.05
N THR A 5 10.46 20.83 12.27
CA THR A 5 9.91 19.56 12.75
C THR A 5 10.60 18.36 12.11
N GLY A 6 10.47 17.19 12.74
CA GLY A 6 10.91 15.92 12.14
C GLY A 6 10.26 15.67 10.77
N LEU A 7 9.02 16.12 10.60
CA LEU A 7 8.30 16.04 9.34
C LEU A 7 8.92 16.93 8.26
N ASP A 8 9.38 18.14 8.61
CA ASP A 8 10.11 19.01 7.68
C ASP A 8 11.43 18.37 7.24
N TYR A 9 12.14 17.73 8.18
CA TYR A 9 13.34 16.96 7.87
C TYR A 9 13.04 15.85 6.87
N MET A 10 12.00 15.04 7.11
CA MET A 10 11.63 13.96 6.18
C MET A 10 11.28 14.50 4.79
N ARG A 11 10.51 15.59 4.69
CA ARG A 11 10.17 16.24 3.42
C ARG A 11 11.38 16.77 2.65
N SER A 12 12.48 17.10 3.34
CA SER A 12 13.72 17.53 2.68
C SER A 12 14.51 16.39 2.03
N ARG A 13 14.19 15.14 2.38
CA ARG A 13 14.96 13.94 1.98
C ARG A 13 14.14 12.93 1.17
N THR A 14 12.83 12.88 1.38
CA THR A 14 11.91 11.86 0.88
C THR A 14 10.55 12.46 0.56
N VAL A 15 9.87 11.91 -0.44
CA VAL A 15 8.48 12.24 -0.73
C VAL A 15 7.59 11.62 0.36
N VAL A 16 6.88 12.46 1.12
CA VAL A 16 6.06 12.00 2.25
C VAL A 16 4.62 11.78 1.82
N ASP A 17 4.12 10.59 2.11
CA ASP A 17 2.76 10.12 1.87
C ASP A 17 2.05 9.86 3.21
N CYS A 18 0.72 9.80 3.21
CA CYS A 18 -0.07 9.48 4.42
C CYS A 18 -0.76 8.11 4.32
N ASP A 19 -0.73 7.32 5.38
CA ASP A 19 -1.37 5.99 5.45
C ASP A 19 -2.68 6.06 6.22
N THR A 20 -3.71 6.66 5.60
CA THR A 20 -5.00 6.93 6.25
C THR A 20 -6.10 7.21 5.22
N MET A 21 -7.35 7.17 5.66
CA MET A 21 -8.52 7.68 4.92
C MET A 21 -9.21 8.82 5.69
N ASP A 22 -8.53 9.40 6.69
CA ASP A 22 -8.98 10.57 7.44
C ASP A 22 -8.49 11.87 6.78
N GLU A 23 -9.41 12.62 6.18
CA GLU A 23 -9.10 13.87 5.47
C GLU A 23 -8.54 14.95 6.41
N GLU A 24 -8.87 14.92 7.70
CA GLU A 24 -8.35 15.91 8.65
C GLU A 24 -6.85 15.74 8.86
N VAL A 25 -6.32 14.51 8.77
CA VAL A 25 -4.88 14.26 8.80
C VAL A 25 -4.20 14.93 7.61
N ALA A 26 -4.77 14.79 6.39
CA ALA A 26 -4.22 15.43 5.20
C ALA A 26 -4.25 16.97 5.28
N LYS A 27 -5.34 17.53 5.80
CA LYS A 27 -5.50 18.99 5.98
C LYS A 27 -4.55 19.58 7.01
N THR A 28 -4.33 18.87 8.13
CA THR A 28 -3.60 19.42 9.28
C THR A 28 -2.10 19.11 9.26
N LEU A 29 -1.72 17.94 8.74
CA LEU A 29 -0.33 17.46 8.76
C LEU A 29 0.30 17.42 7.36
N GLY A 30 -0.45 17.78 6.30
CA GLY A 30 0.06 17.92 4.94
C GLY A 30 1.10 19.05 4.77
N PRO A 31 1.60 19.27 3.54
CA PRO A 31 1.20 18.59 2.31
C PRO A 31 1.75 17.16 2.21
N PHE A 32 0.97 16.28 1.58
CA PHE A 32 1.36 14.92 1.20
C PHE A 32 1.38 14.78 -0.33
N GLN A 33 2.25 13.91 -0.83
CA GLN A 33 2.26 13.57 -2.24
C GLN A 33 1.16 12.54 -2.51
N ASP A 34 1.29 11.31 -2.00
CA ASP A 34 0.31 10.26 -2.19
C ASP A 34 -0.40 9.89 -0.87
N CYS A 35 -1.46 9.11 -0.97
CA CYS A 35 -2.22 8.58 0.17
C CYS A 35 -2.45 7.09 0.00
N THR A 36 -2.06 6.27 0.97
CA THR A 36 -2.25 4.82 0.92
C THR A 36 -3.40 4.37 1.82
N SER A 37 -4.08 3.33 1.37
CA SER A 37 -5.15 2.67 2.13
C SER A 37 -5.04 1.14 2.02
N ASN A 38 -5.86 0.45 2.81
CA ASN A 38 -6.06 -1.00 2.82
C ASN A 38 -7.34 -1.32 3.62
N GLN A 39 -7.70 -2.60 3.74
CA GLN A 39 -8.90 -3.06 4.43
C GLN A 39 -8.91 -2.68 5.92
N ALA A 40 -7.77 -2.74 6.60
CA ALA A 40 -7.69 -2.37 8.02
C ALA A 40 -7.92 -0.86 8.24
N ILE A 41 -7.35 -0.02 7.39
CA ILE A 41 -7.56 1.44 7.41
C ILE A 41 -9.01 1.78 7.09
N ALA A 42 -9.57 1.18 6.04
CA ALA A 42 -10.96 1.39 5.65
C ALA A 42 -11.92 0.98 6.77
N PHE A 43 -11.66 -0.16 7.42
CA PHE A 43 -12.46 -0.61 8.56
C PHE A 43 -12.36 0.36 9.74
N GLY A 44 -11.16 0.82 10.08
CA GLY A 44 -10.94 1.79 11.15
C GLY A 44 -11.70 3.10 10.92
N GLU A 45 -11.70 3.62 9.69
CA GLU A 45 -12.45 4.82 9.34
C GLU A 45 -13.97 4.58 9.32
N LEU A 46 -14.44 3.55 8.62
CA LEU A 46 -15.88 3.28 8.48
C LEU A 46 -16.55 2.89 9.80
N SER A 47 -15.78 2.41 10.78
CA SER A 47 -16.29 2.15 12.13
C SER A 47 -16.61 3.42 12.93
N LYS A 48 -16.17 4.61 12.48
CA LYS A 48 -16.46 5.88 13.17
C LYS A 48 -17.90 6.32 12.88
N PRO A 49 -18.66 6.79 13.90
CA PRO A 49 -20.04 7.25 13.70
C PRO A 49 -20.20 8.34 12.63
N ILE A 50 -19.19 9.20 12.46
CA ILE A 50 -19.18 10.26 11.44
C ILE A 50 -19.20 9.72 10.00
N ARG A 51 -18.90 8.44 9.78
CA ARG A 51 -18.91 7.78 8.47
C ARG A 51 -20.22 7.06 8.15
N ALA A 52 -21.26 7.18 8.97
CA ALA A 52 -22.55 6.50 8.75
C ALA A 52 -23.16 6.81 7.37
N GLU A 53 -23.03 8.06 6.89
CA GLU A 53 -23.51 8.45 5.56
C GLU A 53 -22.71 7.81 4.42
N VAL A 54 -21.40 7.62 4.59
CA VAL A 54 -20.57 6.91 3.59
C VAL A 54 -21.06 5.48 3.43
N ILE A 55 -21.38 4.79 4.54
CA ILE A 55 -21.91 3.42 4.52
C ILE A 55 -23.26 3.37 3.79
N SER A 56 -24.22 4.20 4.19
CA SER A 56 -25.59 4.14 3.65
C SER A 56 -25.64 4.50 2.16
N THR A 57 -24.88 5.52 1.74
CA THR A 57 -24.79 5.92 0.33
C THR A 57 -24.06 4.88 -0.52
N SER A 58 -23.00 4.26 0.00
CA SER A 58 -22.28 3.20 -0.71
C SER A 58 -23.13 1.94 -0.92
N LEU A 59 -23.96 1.59 0.07
CA LEU A 59 -24.95 0.51 -0.06
C LEU A 59 -26.02 0.84 -1.11
N ALA A 60 -26.51 2.07 -1.15
CA ALA A 60 -27.48 2.49 -2.15
C ALA A 60 -26.92 2.38 -3.58
N ASP A 61 -25.70 2.87 -3.79
CA ASP A 61 -25.00 2.74 -5.07
C ASP A 61 -24.75 1.26 -5.43
N ALA A 62 -24.30 0.45 -4.46
CA ALA A 62 -24.08 -0.97 -4.69
C ALA A 62 -25.35 -1.70 -5.11
N LYS A 63 -26.49 -1.43 -4.46
CA LYS A 63 -27.81 -1.97 -4.85
C LYS A 63 -28.18 -1.55 -6.28
N ALA A 64 -27.93 -0.30 -6.66
CA ALA A 64 -28.21 0.20 -8.01
C ALA A 64 -27.28 -0.38 -9.08
N LEU A 65 -26.02 -0.62 -8.75
CA LEU A 65 -25.00 -1.12 -9.66
C LEU A 65 -24.91 -2.65 -9.72
N HIS A 66 -25.53 -3.37 -8.80
CA HIS A 66 -25.36 -4.83 -8.64
C HIS A 66 -25.69 -5.62 -9.91
N ALA A 67 -26.71 -5.21 -10.66
CA ALA A 67 -27.05 -5.85 -11.93
C ALA A 67 -25.90 -5.85 -12.96
N LYS A 68 -25.00 -4.86 -12.91
CA LYS A 68 -23.78 -4.79 -13.73
C LYS A 68 -22.64 -5.66 -13.18
N TYR A 69 -22.61 -5.88 -11.87
CA TYR A 69 -21.55 -6.58 -11.15
C TYR A 69 -22.09 -7.82 -10.41
N SER A 70 -22.97 -8.58 -11.07
CA SER A 70 -23.75 -9.66 -10.45
C SER A 70 -22.92 -10.86 -9.97
N SER A 71 -21.62 -10.88 -10.26
CA SER A 71 -20.69 -11.94 -9.86
C SER A 71 -20.22 -11.82 -8.40
N ILE A 72 -20.50 -10.70 -7.73
CA ILE A 72 -20.12 -10.43 -6.34
C ILE A 72 -21.37 -10.07 -5.51
N THR A 73 -21.25 -10.05 -4.19
CA THR A 73 -22.36 -9.66 -3.31
C THR A 73 -22.57 -8.14 -3.33
N ILE A 74 -23.74 -7.70 -2.84
CA ILE A 74 -24.01 -6.26 -2.67
C ILE A 74 -23.08 -5.68 -1.60
N GLU A 75 -22.81 -6.44 -0.55
CA GLU A 75 -21.93 -6.07 0.56
C GLU A 75 -20.49 -5.88 0.07
N GLU A 76 -19.94 -6.82 -0.71
CA GLU A 76 -18.61 -6.68 -1.30
C GLU A 76 -18.54 -5.42 -2.18
N LEU A 77 -19.54 -5.22 -3.05
CA LEU A 77 -19.59 -4.04 -3.92
C LEU A 77 -19.70 -2.74 -3.10
N ALA A 78 -20.47 -2.74 -2.01
CA ALA A 78 -20.62 -1.59 -1.12
C ALA A 78 -19.31 -1.24 -0.42
N VAL A 79 -18.51 -2.24 -0.02
CA VAL A 79 -17.15 -2.02 0.52
C VAL A 79 -16.26 -1.32 -0.50
N GLU A 80 -16.27 -1.78 -1.75
CA GLU A 80 -15.49 -1.14 -2.82
C GLU A 80 -15.92 0.30 -3.08
N VAL A 81 -17.24 0.55 -3.17
CA VAL A 81 -17.77 1.91 -3.35
C VAL A 81 -17.37 2.82 -2.18
N ALA A 82 -17.45 2.33 -0.94
CA ALA A 82 -17.08 3.10 0.25
C ALA A 82 -15.59 3.45 0.28
N MET A 83 -14.72 2.49 -0.04
CA MET A 83 -13.28 2.72 -0.15
C MET A 83 -12.96 3.74 -1.25
N VAL A 84 -13.61 3.64 -2.41
CA VAL A 84 -13.45 4.60 -3.51
C VAL A 84 -13.95 6.00 -3.12
N ARG A 85 -15.10 6.12 -2.43
CA ARG A 85 -15.61 7.40 -1.91
C ARG A 85 -14.62 8.07 -0.97
N MET A 86 -14.09 7.33 0.01
CA MET A 86 -13.10 7.88 0.93
C MET A 86 -11.80 8.26 0.22
N ALA A 87 -11.34 7.45 -0.74
CA ALA A 87 -10.15 7.77 -1.53
C ALA A 87 -10.37 9.02 -2.40
N ALA A 88 -11.51 9.16 -3.08
CA ALA A 88 -11.83 10.36 -3.85
C ALA A 88 -11.87 11.63 -2.98
N GLY A 89 -12.33 11.52 -1.72
CA GLY A 89 -12.22 12.59 -0.71
C GLY A 89 -10.77 12.94 -0.40
N MET A 90 -9.95 11.95 -0.06
CA MET A 90 -8.51 12.14 0.21
C MET A 90 -7.76 12.79 -0.96
N ALA A 91 -8.12 12.46 -2.20
CA ALA A 91 -7.51 13.02 -3.40
C ALA A 91 -7.60 14.57 -3.46
N GLN A 92 -8.55 15.19 -2.79
CA GLN A 92 -8.68 16.65 -2.75
C GLN A 92 -7.60 17.32 -1.90
N HIS A 93 -6.98 16.58 -0.98
CA HIS A 93 -6.03 17.11 0.02
C HIS A 93 -4.58 16.65 -0.19
N ILE A 94 -4.31 15.93 -1.27
CA ILE A 94 -2.97 15.44 -1.66
C ILE A 94 -2.63 15.87 -3.09
N ARG A 95 -1.33 15.83 -3.43
CA ARG A 95 -0.85 16.29 -4.76
C ARG A 95 -0.85 15.21 -5.84
N GLY A 96 -0.74 13.96 -5.43
CA GLY A 96 -0.52 12.81 -6.28
C GLY A 96 -1.66 11.83 -6.21
N ARG A 97 -1.32 10.56 -5.96
CA ARG A 97 -2.19 9.41 -6.14
C ARG A 97 -2.82 8.93 -4.84
N VAL A 98 -4.03 8.41 -4.96
CA VAL A 98 -4.62 7.55 -3.94
C VAL A 98 -4.35 6.09 -4.29
N HIS A 99 -3.88 5.32 -3.31
CA HIS A 99 -3.58 3.90 -3.47
C HIS A 99 -4.69 3.08 -2.81
N VAL A 100 -5.48 2.38 -3.61
CA VAL A 100 -6.65 1.60 -3.16
C VAL A 100 -6.35 0.12 -3.34
N GLN A 101 -6.48 -0.64 -2.26
CA GLN A 101 -6.16 -2.06 -2.27
C GLN A 101 -7.30 -2.88 -2.88
N THR A 102 -6.96 -3.86 -3.73
CA THR A 102 -7.91 -4.85 -4.24
C THR A 102 -8.47 -5.72 -3.10
N ASN A 103 -9.60 -6.38 -3.33
CA ASN A 103 -10.15 -7.36 -2.40
C ASN A 103 -9.10 -8.48 -2.16
N PRO A 104 -8.68 -8.72 -0.89
CA PRO A 104 -7.57 -9.62 -0.58
C PRO A 104 -7.89 -11.09 -0.85
N TYR A 105 -9.17 -11.48 -0.95
CA TYR A 105 -9.56 -12.83 -1.37
C TYR A 105 -9.10 -13.17 -2.80
N TYR A 106 -8.79 -12.15 -3.60
CA TYR A 106 -8.32 -12.34 -4.97
C TYR A 106 -6.80 -12.44 -5.11
N SER A 107 -6.05 -12.34 -4.00
CA SER A 107 -4.58 -12.32 -4.00
C SER A 107 -3.92 -13.50 -4.74
N TYR A 108 -4.60 -14.65 -4.85
CA TYR A 108 -4.08 -15.84 -5.55
C TYR A 108 -4.80 -16.11 -6.88
N SER A 109 -5.35 -15.07 -7.51
CA SER A 109 -5.97 -15.14 -8.83
C SER A 109 -5.70 -13.87 -9.63
N SER A 110 -4.85 -13.97 -10.65
CA SER A 110 -4.51 -12.82 -11.51
C SER A 110 -5.76 -12.25 -12.18
N GLU A 111 -6.62 -13.11 -12.71
CA GLU A 111 -7.86 -12.71 -13.39
C GLU A 111 -8.81 -11.95 -12.46
N LYS A 112 -9.13 -12.51 -11.28
CA LYS A 112 -10.03 -11.85 -10.33
C LYS A 112 -9.45 -10.52 -9.83
N THR A 113 -8.13 -10.45 -9.63
CA THR A 113 -7.43 -9.23 -9.25
C THR A 113 -7.56 -8.15 -10.33
N VAL A 114 -7.33 -8.49 -11.61
CA VAL A 114 -7.48 -7.55 -12.73
C VAL A 114 -8.93 -7.07 -12.87
N ILE A 115 -9.92 -7.97 -12.78
CA ILE A 115 -11.34 -7.61 -12.83
C ILE A 115 -11.69 -6.63 -11.70
N ASN A 116 -11.24 -6.93 -10.47
CA ASN A 116 -11.48 -6.06 -9.33
C ASN A 116 -10.80 -4.69 -9.48
N ALA A 117 -9.54 -4.65 -9.93
CA ALA A 117 -8.80 -3.41 -10.20
C ALA A 117 -9.54 -2.50 -11.21
N LEU A 118 -9.98 -3.06 -12.33
CA LEU A 118 -10.72 -2.31 -13.35
C LEU A 118 -12.09 -1.85 -12.84
N ARG A 119 -12.75 -2.67 -11.99
CA ARG A 119 -13.99 -2.26 -11.31
C ARG A 119 -13.75 -1.08 -10.38
N LEU A 120 -12.71 -1.08 -9.57
CA LEU A 120 -12.34 0.06 -8.71
C LEU A 120 -12.15 1.35 -9.52
N VAL A 121 -11.42 1.29 -10.65
CA VAL A 121 -11.25 2.45 -11.56
C VAL A 121 -12.60 2.95 -12.10
N GLN A 122 -13.50 2.05 -12.49
CA GLN A 122 -14.85 2.43 -12.93
C GLN A 122 -15.69 3.05 -11.81
N LEU A 123 -15.55 2.55 -10.57
CA LEU A 123 -16.25 3.11 -9.41
C LEU A 123 -15.78 4.53 -9.11
N PHE A 124 -14.50 4.88 -9.34
CA PHE A 124 -14.05 6.28 -9.23
C PHE A 124 -14.82 7.19 -10.18
N GLN A 125 -15.03 6.78 -11.43
CA GLN A 125 -15.84 7.54 -12.39
C GLN A 125 -17.31 7.63 -11.99
N HIS A 126 -17.85 6.61 -11.32
CA HIS A 126 -19.22 6.64 -10.82
C HIS A 126 -19.38 7.63 -9.66
N VAL A 127 -18.49 7.53 -8.67
CA VAL A 127 -18.52 8.33 -7.44
C VAL A 127 -18.14 9.79 -7.70
N HIS A 128 -17.20 10.03 -8.61
CA HIS A 128 -16.72 11.34 -9.00
C HIS A 128 -16.55 11.37 -10.53
N PRO A 129 -17.61 11.73 -11.29
CA PRO A 129 -17.53 11.81 -12.74
C PRO A 129 -16.41 12.73 -13.21
N GLY A 130 -15.53 12.23 -14.08
CA GLY A 130 -14.36 12.98 -14.56
C GLY A 130 -13.16 12.94 -13.61
N PHE A 131 -13.16 12.05 -12.60
CA PHE A 131 -11.97 11.82 -11.78
C PHE A 131 -10.78 11.45 -12.66
N ASP A 132 -9.62 12.06 -12.42
CA ASP A 132 -8.41 11.77 -13.19
C ASP A 132 -7.88 10.38 -12.85
N VAL A 133 -7.90 9.46 -13.83
CA VAL A 133 -7.47 8.08 -13.65
C VAL A 133 -5.98 7.96 -13.34
N ASP A 134 -5.17 8.95 -13.73
CA ASP A 134 -3.73 8.97 -13.43
C ASP A 134 -3.45 9.21 -11.95
N ARG A 135 -4.46 9.68 -11.20
CA ARG A 135 -4.44 9.85 -9.74
C ARG A 135 -4.82 8.58 -8.97
N ILE A 136 -5.05 7.47 -9.65
CA ILE A 136 -5.38 6.18 -9.04
C ILE A 136 -4.15 5.27 -9.12
N SER A 137 -3.84 4.59 -8.03
CA SER A 137 -2.90 3.48 -7.98
C SER A 137 -3.59 2.27 -7.36
N ILE A 138 -3.58 1.13 -8.06
CA ILE A 138 -4.18 -0.10 -7.55
C ILE A 138 -3.14 -0.87 -6.75
N LYS A 139 -3.43 -1.06 -5.46
CA LYS A 139 -2.55 -1.74 -4.52
C LYS A 139 -2.89 -3.24 -4.48
N ILE A 140 -1.90 -4.08 -4.79
CA ILE A 140 -2.10 -5.52 -5.02
C ILE A 140 -1.07 -6.30 -4.18
N PRO A 141 -1.48 -7.31 -3.39
CA PRO A 141 -0.56 -8.18 -2.68
C PRO A 141 0.45 -8.86 -3.62
N SER A 142 1.73 -8.83 -3.26
CA SER A 142 2.84 -9.33 -4.09
C SER A 142 3.03 -10.86 -4.05
N THR A 143 1.93 -11.59 -4.23
CA THR A 143 1.91 -13.00 -4.62
C THR A 143 2.34 -13.13 -6.09
N TRP A 144 2.67 -14.34 -6.57
CA TRP A 144 2.96 -14.53 -7.99
C TRP A 144 1.81 -14.07 -8.88
N GLU A 145 0.58 -14.48 -8.54
CA GLU A 145 -0.63 -14.13 -9.27
C GLU A 145 -0.90 -12.62 -9.25
N GLY A 146 -0.66 -11.97 -8.11
CA GLY A 146 -0.74 -10.52 -7.96
C GLY A 146 0.28 -9.78 -8.83
N MET A 147 1.52 -10.26 -8.90
CA MET A 147 2.54 -9.69 -9.79
C MET A 147 2.15 -9.82 -11.28
N MET A 148 1.53 -10.94 -11.67
CA MET A 148 1.01 -11.10 -13.04
C MET A 148 -0.18 -10.18 -13.32
N ALA A 149 -1.02 -9.91 -12.32
CA ALA A 149 -2.07 -8.91 -12.42
C ALA A 149 -1.49 -7.50 -12.58
N CYS A 150 -0.46 -7.14 -11.79
CA CYS A 150 0.26 -5.88 -11.94
C CYS A 150 0.82 -5.72 -13.36
N ARG A 151 1.46 -6.76 -13.92
CA ARG A 151 1.94 -6.76 -15.31
C ARG A 151 0.85 -6.38 -16.30
N THR A 152 -0.30 -7.02 -16.16
CA THR A 152 -1.45 -6.82 -17.05
C THR A 152 -2.00 -5.40 -16.95
N LEU A 153 -2.11 -4.88 -15.73
CA LEU A 153 -2.65 -3.56 -15.44
C LEU A 153 -1.70 -2.44 -15.90
N GLU A 154 -0.40 -2.56 -15.62
CA GLU A 154 0.61 -1.58 -16.03
C GLU A 154 0.73 -1.50 -17.56
N LEU A 155 0.67 -2.65 -18.26
CA LEU A 155 0.60 -2.68 -19.73
C LEU A 155 -0.67 -2.02 -20.28
N ALA A 156 -1.75 -2.01 -19.50
CA ALA A 156 -3.00 -1.32 -19.83
C ALA A 156 -3.03 0.15 -19.36
N GLY A 157 -1.93 0.67 -18.79
CA GLY A 157 -1.83 2.04 -18.29
C GLY A 157 -2.46 2.28 -16.92
N VAL A 158 -2.80 1.24 -16.17
CA VAL A 158 -3.29 1.35 -14.79
C VAL A 158 -2.11 1.24 -13.83
N CYS A 159 -1.78 2.34 -13.14
CA CYS A 159 -0.71 2.34 -12.15
C CYS A 159 -0.98 1.35 -11.02
N THR A 160 0.05 0.63 -10.61
CA THR A 160 -0.02 -0.36 -9.53
C THR A 160 1.02 -0.16 -8.44
N LEU A 161 0.66 -0.61 -7.25
CA LEU A 161 1.56 -0.76 -6.11
C LEU A 161 1.58 -2.23 -5.69
N ALA A 162 2.75 -2.88 -5.73
CA ALA A 162 2.89 -4.22 -5.15
C ALA A 162 3.11 -4.11 -3.63
N THR A 163 2.11 -4.49 -2.84
CA THR A 163 2.14 -4.46 -1.37
C THR A 163 2.51 -5.82 -0.77
N THR A 164 2.56 -5.93 0.55
CA THR A 164 2.92 -7.17 1.27
C THR A 164 4.26 -7.75 0.79
N LEU A 165 5.23 -6.87 0.53
CA LEU A 165 6.53 -7.22 0.00
C LEU A 165 7.54 -7.37 1.15
N PHE A 166 8.15 -8.54 1.25
CA PHE A 166 9.04 -8.91 2.35
C PHE A 166 10.42 -9.42 1.87
N SER A 167 10.64 -9.52 0.56
CA SER A 167 11.88 -10.08 0.00
C SER A 167 12.41 -9.30 -1.20
N MET A 168 13.70 -9.45 -1.46
CA MET A 168 14.32 -8.92 -2.69
C MET A 168 13.78 -9.62 -3.95
N ALA A 169 13.41 -10.90 -3.87
CA ALA A 169 12.85 -11.64 -5.00
C ALA A 169 11.53 -11.03 -5.51
N GLN A 170 10.63 -10.68 -4.57
CA GLN A 170 9.41 -9.94 -4.90
C GLN A 170 9.73 -8.58 -5.54
N ALA A 171 10.75 -7.86 -5.04
CA ALA A 171 11.12 -6.56 -5.58
C ALA A 171 11.71 -6.65 -6.99
N VAL A 172 12.56 -7.64 -7.28
CA VAL A 172 13.05 -7.90 -8.64
C VAL A 172 11.87 -8.16 -9.56
N LEU A 173 10.97 -9.08 -9.20
CA LEU A 173 9.80 -9.40 -10.01
C LEU A 173 8.91 -8.16 -10.23
N ALA A 174 8.75 -7.29 -9.22
CA ALA A 174 7.99 -6.06 -9.33
C ALA A 174 8.53 -5.08 -10.37
N ALA A 175 9.85 -4.93 -10.45
CA ALA A 175 10.47 -4.14 -11.49
C ALA A 175 10.28 -4.77 -12.88
N GLU A 176 10.40 -6.10 -12.99
CA GLU A 176 10.24 -6.82 -14.26
C GLU A 176 8.82 -6.75 -14.82
N VAL A 177 7.81 -6.75 -13.96
CA VAL A 177 6.41 -6.61 -14.37
C VAL A 177 5.96 -5.17 -14.53
N GLY A 178 6.83 -4.20 -14.24
CA GLY A 178 6.59 -2.79 -14.49
C GLY A 178 5.74 -2.08 -13.42
N CYS A 179 5.67 -2.61 -12.19
CA CYS A 179 4.97 -1.92 -11.10
C CYS A 179 5.46 -0.48 -10.96
N THR A 180 4.54 0.48 -10.83
CA THR A 180 4.88 1.89 -10.59
C THR A 180 5.47 2.07 -9.19
N TYR A 181 4.90 1.37 -8.20
CA TYR A 181 5.35 1.40 -6.81
C TYR A 181 5.49 0.00 -6.23
N ILE A 182 6.29 -0.09 -5.17
CA ILE A 182 6.27 -1.23 -4.24
C ILE A 182 6.20 -0.74 -2.81
N ALA A 183 5.56 -1.52 -1.95
CA ALA A 183 5.58 -1.31 -0.51
C ALA A 183 6.30 -2.45 0.23
N PRO A 184 7.64 -2.34 0.41
CA PRO A 184 8.34 -3.20 1.35
C PRO A 184 7.85 -2.91 2.77
N TYR A 185 7.42 -3.95 3.47
CA TYR A 185 6.95 -3.81 4.85
C TYR A 185 8.15 -3.94 5.79
N VAL A 186 8.39 -2.91 6.59
CA VAL A 186 9.47 -2.93 7.58
C VAL A 186 9.14 -3.89 8.71
N ASN A 187 7.91 -3.84 9.22
CA ASN A 187 7.41 -4.76 10.22
C ASN A 187 6.31 -5.67 9.63
N GLU A 188 6.18 -6.87 10.17
CA GLU A 188 5.04 -7.76 9.94
C GLU A 188 3.72 -7.06 10.21
N LEU A 189 2.71 -7.27 9.36
CA LEU A 189 1.43 -6.55 9.47
C LEU A 189 0.74 -6.78 10.83
N LYS A 190 0.94 -7.93 11.47
CA LYS A 190 0.31 -8.24 12.77
C LYS A 190 0.66 -7.26 13.88
N VAL A 191 1.80 -6.57 13.83
CA VAL A 191 2.14 -5.55 14.84
C VAL A 191 1.22 -4.32 14.77
N GLN A 192 0.62 -4.07 13.61
CA GLN A 192 -0.29 -2.94 13.40
C GLN A 192 -1.68 -3.17 13.98
N VAL A 193 -2.03 -4.44 14.26
CA VAL A 193 -3.38 -4.86 14.66
C VAL A 193 -3.41 -5.55 16.02
N ASN A 194 -2.25 -5.97 16.53
CA ASN A 194 -2.10 -6.59 17.85
C ASN A 194 -1.30 -5.68 18.77
N THR A 195 -2.00 -4.93 19.63
CA THR A 195 -1.38 -4.02 20.60
C THR A 195 -0.32 -4.71 21.45
N GLY A 196 0.87 -4.13 21.52
CA GLY A 196 2.00 -4.61 22.33
C GLY A 196 2.87 -5.67 21.65
N LEU A 197 2.50 -6.14 20.46
CA LEU A 197 3.37 -7.04 19.67
C LEU A 197 4.50 -6.24 19.01
N VAL A 198 5.72 -6.78 19.08
CA VAL A 198 6.92 -6.17 18.47
C VAL A 198 7.57 -7.15 17.50
N ASP A 199 7.77 -6.73 16.25
CA ASP A 199 8.51 -7.50 15.25
C ASP A 199 10.01 -7.53 15.63
N GLN A 200 10.55 -8.74 15.76
CA GLN A 200 11.96 -8.98 16.09
C GLN A 200 12.86 -9.08 14.85
N ALA A 201 12.27 -9.20 13.66
CA ALA A 201 12.93 -9.42 12.39
C ALA A 201 12.56 -8.33 11.37
N LYS A 202 12.79 -7.07 11.77
CA LYS A 202 12.48 -5.88 10.97
C LYS A 202 13.32 -5.84 9.68
N LEU A 203 12.68 -5.45 8.58
CA LEU A 203 13.27 -5.43 7.24
C LEU A 203 13.71 -4.03 6.80
N LEU A 204 14.12 -3.16 7.74
CA LEU A 204 14.64 -1.82 7.42
C LEU A 204 15.74 -1.83 6.33
N PRO A 205 16.79 -2.68 6.42
CA PRO A 205 17.83 -2.74 5.39
C PRO A 205 17.34 -3.13 3.99
N LEU A 206 16.22 -3.87 3.90
CA LEU A 206 15.67 -4.32 2.63
C LEU A 206 15.23 -3.13 1.76
N CYS A 207 14.68 -2.08 2.37
CA CYS A 207 14.21 -0.89 1.66
C CYS A 207 15.38 -0.18 0.92
N ALA A 208 16.50 0.01 1.61
CA ALA A 208 17.70 0.63 1.03
C ALA A 208 18.33 -0.27 -0.04
N ALA A 209 18.37 -1.58 0.19
CA ALA A 209 18.89 -2.55 -0.76
C ALA A 209 18.07 -2.56 -2.06
N ILE A 210 16.74 -2.57 -1.96
CA ILE A 210 15.85 -2.56 -3.13
C ILE A 210 16.05 -1.28 -3.95
N GLN A 211 16.05 -0.10 -3.31
CA GLN A 211 16.24 1.15 -4.04
C GLN A 211 17.60 1.20 -4.75
N LYS A 212 18.66 0.67 -4.12
CA LYS A 212 19.97 0.58 -4.79
C LYS A 212 19.95 -0.41 -5.95
N HIS A 213 19.28 -1.55 -5.80
CA HIS A 213 19.11 -2.51 -6.89
C HIS A 213 18.39 -1.86 -8.07
N TYR A 214 17.26 -1.17 -7.84
CA TYR A 214 16.51 -0.45 -8.86
C TYR A 214 17.34 0.61 -9.57
N LYS A 215 18.15 1.39 -8.83
CA LYS A 215 19.11 2.32 -9.44
C LYS A 215 20.14 1.59 -10.33
N ALA A 216 20.62 0.42 -9.93
CA ALA A 216 21.62 -0.33 -10.69
C ALA A 216 21.09 -0.87 -12.03
N ILE A 217 19.80 -1.21 -12.08
CA ILE A 217 19.12 -1.72 -13.28
C ILE A 217 18.30 -0.65 -14.03
N ASN A 218 18.34 0.60 -13.58
CA ASN A 218 17.53 1.72 -14.12
C ASN A 218 16.02 1.45 -14.13
N ALA A 219 15.50 0.78 -13.10
CA ALA A 219 14.06 0.56 -12.96
C ALA A 219 13.34 1.89 -12.63
N SER A 220 12.14 2.07 -13.21
CA SER A 220 11.25 3.20 -12.93
C SER A 220 10.42 3.03 -11.65
N THR A 221 10.30 1.79 -11.15
CA THR A 221 9.57 1.43 -9.95
C THR A 221 10.09 2.18 -8.72
N LYS A 222 9.17 2.78 -7.96
CA LYS A 222 9.49 3.55 -6.76
C LYS A 222 9.34 2.71 -5.50
N VAL A 223 10.27 2.89 -4.56
CA VAL A 223 10.21 2.25 -3.24
C VAL A 223 9.40 3.13 -2.28
N LEU A 224 8.33 2.59 -1.71
CA LEU A 224 7.43 3.25 -0.77
C LEU A 224 7.26 2.37 0.49
N PRO A 225 8.21 2.38 1.45
CA PRO A 225 8.12 1.51 2.62
C PRO A 225 6.87 1.78 3.45
N ALA A 226 6.36 0.73 4.10
CA ALA A 226 5.16 0.75 4.91
C ALA A 226 5.31 -0.09 6.19
N SER A 227 4.25 -0.14 7.01
CA SER A 227 4.23 -0.86 8.29
C SER A 227 5.35 -0.41 9.23
N LEU A 228 5.41 0.89 9.49
CA LEU A 228 6.35 1.51 10.44
C LEU A 228 5.69 1.58 11.81
N THR A 229 6.49 1.49 12.87
CA THR A 229 6.02 1.48 14.26
C THR A 229 6.68 2.55 15.13
N SER A 230 7.71 3.25 14.61
CA SER A 230 8.37 4.32 15.35
C SER A 230 8.89 5.44 14.44
N VAL A 231 9.09 6.61 15.04
CA VAL A 231 9.77 7.76 14.41
C VAL A 231 11.22 7.42 14.03
N GLU A 232 11.88 6.57 14.83
CA GLU A 232 13.25 6.14 14.56
C GLU A 232 13.34 5.34 13.26
N GLU A 233 12.40 4.41 13.01
CA GLU A 233 12.31 3.67 11.75
C GLU A 233 12.11 4.60 10.55
N ILE A 234 11.30 5.66 10.72
CA ILE A 234 11.09 6.67 9.68
C ILE A 234 12.39 7.41 9.37
N TYR A 235 13.14 7.81 10.40
CA TYR A 235 14.42 8.48 10.22
C TYR A 235 15.48 7.58 9.57
N PHE A 236 15.52 6.28 9.92
CA PHE A 236 16.38 5.31 9.22
C PHE A 236 16.11 5.24 7.71
N LEU A 237 14.90 5.62 7.26
CA LEU A 237 14.50 5.58 5.87
C LEU A 237 14.60 6.93 5.14
N ALA A 238 15.16 7.97 5.76
CA ALA A 238 15.29 9.29 5.14
C ALA A 238 16.19 9.26 3.87
N GLY A 239 15.59 9.35 2.69
CA GLY A 239 16.26 9.17 1.38
C GLY A 239 15.64 8.09 0.49
N VAL A 240 14.64 7.36 1.00
CA VAL A 240 13.80 6.51 0.16
C VAL A 240 12.93 7.34 -0.79
N ASN A 241 12.49 6.77 -1.92
CA ASN A 241 11.71 7.51 -2.94
C ASN A 241 10.45 8.12 -2.35
N HIS A 242 9.64 7.29 -1.71
CA HIS A 242 8.39 7.65 -1.04
C HIS A 242 8.34 6.99 0.34
N LEU A 243 7.59 7.54 1.28
CA LEU A 243 7.34 6.91 2.58
C LEU A 243 5.92 7.20 3.05
N THR A 244 5.13 6.16 3.25
CA THR A 244 3.78 6.32 3.80
C THR A 244 3.78 6.15 5.31
N ILE A 245 3.14 7.10 6.00
CA ILE A 245 3.26 7.24 7.46
C ILE A 245 1.87 7.29 8.09
N ALA A 246 1.67 6.48 9.12
CA ALA A 246 0.42 6.46 9.89
C ALA A 246 0.21 7.77 10.69
N PRO A 247 -1.05 8.19 10.94
CA PRO A 247 -1.37 9.47 11.58
C PRO A 247 -0.68 9.73 12.93
N HIS A 248 -0.55 8.70 13.77
CA HIS A 248 0.09 8.84 15.08
C HIS A 248 1.59 9.14 14.96
N LEU A 249 2.29 8.52 13.99
CA LEU A 249 3.70 8.79 13.72
C LEU A 249 3.89 10.14 13.04
N LEU A 250 2.97 10.55 12.15
CA LEU A 250 2.96 11.91 11.59
C LEU A 250 2.86 12.96 12.69
N SER A 251 1.99 12.74 13.68
CA SER A 251 1.83 13.65 14.83
C SER A 251 3.09 13.72 15.69
N GLN A 252 3.80 12.60 15.88
CA GLN A 252 5.08 12.57 16.58
C GLN A 252 6.20 13.25 15.77
N LEU A 253 6.21 13.12 14.45
CA LEU A 253 7.17 13.81 13.57
C LEU A 253 6.92 15.31 13.51
N ASN A 254 5.70 15.79 13.77
CA ASN A 254 5.38 17.21 13.83
C ASN A 254 5.89 17.90 15.12
N GLN A 255 6.70 17.21 15.92
CA GLN A 255 7.41 17.78 17.08
C GLN A 255 8.77 18.39 16.65
N PRO A 256 9.37 19.27 17.47
CA PRO A 256 10.63 19.93 17.15
C PRO A 256 11.75 18.94 16.75
N TYR A 257 12.43 19.23 15.65
CA TYR A 257 13.55 18.42 15.17
C TYR A 257 14.83 18.71 15.96
N THR A 258 15.43 17.66 16.53
CA THR A 258 16.64 17.78 17.37
C THR A 258 17.94 17.42 16.64
N GLY A 259 17.89 17.08 15.34
CA GLY A 259 19.07 16.65 14.58
C GLY A 259 19.41 15.16 14.75
N ASN A 260 20.58 14.75 14.25
CA ASN A 260 21.19 13.41 14.42
C ASN A 260 20.38 12.23 13.86
N VAL A 261 20.04 12.29 12.57
CA VAL A 261 19.41 11.17 11.86
C VAL A 261 20.46 10.30 11.18
N ASN A 262 20.48 9.01 11.51
CA ASN A 262 21.29 8.00 10.85
C ASN A 262 20.48 7.33 9.74
N SER A 263 20.56 7.83 8.51
CA SER A 263 19.84 7.20 7.40
C SER A 263 20.59 6.00 6.83
N LEU A 264 19.87 4.91 6.55
CA LEU A 264 20.38 3.75 5.82
C LEU A 264 20.71 4.07 4.35
N PHE A 265 20.26 5.23 3.85
CA PHE A 265 20.53 5.70 2.50
C PHE A 265 21.83 6.53 2.39
N ASP A 266 22.43 6.89 3.53
CA ASP A 266 23.69 7.65 3.58
C ASP A 266 24.93 6.75 3.77
N VAL A 267 24.71 5.44 3.91
CA VAL A 267 25.76 4.44 4.15
C VAL A 267 25.78 3.37 3.06
N ALA A 268 26.83 2.55 3.06
CA ALA A 268 26.86 1.37 2.21
C ALA A 268 25.73 0.39 2.60
N PRO A 269 25.09 -0.29 1.64
CA PRO A 269 24.06 -1.28 1.93
C PRO A 269 24.60 -2.38 2.84
N THR A 270 23.80 -2.77 3.80
CA THR A 270 24.09 -3.85 4.74
C THR A 270 23.57 -5.21 4.25
N LEU A 271 22.72 -5.22 3.21
CA LEU A 271 22.29 -6.44 2.53
C LEU A 271 22.93 -6.56 1.14
N PRO A 272 23.15 -7.80 0.66
CA PRO A 272 23.60 -8.05 -0.70
C PRO A 272 22.64 -7.45 -1.74
N ILE A 273 23.21 -6.86 -2.79
CA ILE A 273 22.46 -6.36 -3.94
C ILE A 273 22.53 -7.40 -5.06
N PRO A 274 21.40 -7.86 -5.62
CA PRO A 274 21.41 -8.80 -6.74
C PRO A 274 22.20 -8.25 -7.94
N ALA A 275 22.84 -9.15 -8.68
CA ALA A 275 23.45 -8.81 -9.96
C ALA A 275 22.38 -8.35 -10.97
N LYS A 276 22.77 -7.51 -11.94
CA LYS A 276 21.82 -6.89 -12.89
C LYS A 276 21.04 -7.89 -13.77
N GLY A 277 21.52 -9.13 -13.89
CA GLY A 277 20.90 -10.17 -14.72
C GLY A 277 19.96 -11.13 -13.97
N VAL A 278 19.73 -10.92 -12.67
CA VAL A 278 18.75 -11.72 -11.92
C VAL A 278 17.35 -11.43 -12.46
N SER A 279 16.61 -12.47 -12.83
CA SER A 279 15.30 -12.38 -13.47
C SER A 279 14.39 -13.51 -13.00
N PHE A 280 13.10 -13.22 -12.82
CA PHE A 280 12.08 -14.15 -12.32
C PHE A 280 10.84 -14.23 -13.20
N VAL A 281 10.50 -13.18 -13.94
CA VAL A 281 9.24 -13.06 -14.68
C VAL A 281 8.97 -14.19 -15.69
N ASN A 282 10.03 -14.81 -16.24
CA ASN A 282 9.93 -15.91 -17.20
C ASN A 282 10.27 -17.30 -16.60
N ASP A 283 10.49 -17.38 -15.28
CA ASP A 283 10.79 -18.62 -14.56
C ASP A 283 10.04 -18.66 -13.21
N PRO A 284 8.74 -19.00 -13.23
CA PRO A 284 7.92 -19.08 -12.02
C PRO A 284 8.48 -20.08 -11.00
N GLY A 285 9.11 -21.17 -11.45
CA GLY A 285 9.68 -22.17 -10.56
C GLY A 285 10.85 -21.60 -9.75
N SER A 286 11.76 -20.90 -10.42
CA SER A 286 12.89 -20.20 -9.78
C SER A 286 12.40 -19.11 -8.81
N TYR A 287 11.39 -18.32 -9.19
CA TYR A 287 10.78 -17.35 -8.28
C TYR A 287 10.22 -18.02 -7.03
N GLN A 288 9.38 -19.04 -7.21
CA GLN A 288 8.70 -19.72 -6.11
C GLN A 288 9.70 -20.30 -5.11
N ILE A 289 10.71 -21.03 -5.58
CA ILE A 289 11.70 -21.63 -4.66
C ILE A 289 12.59 -20.58 -3.99
N THR A 290 12.92 -19.48 -4.69
CA THR A 290 13.71 -18.38 -4.12
C THR A 290 12.93 -17.68 -3.01
N PHE A 291 11.68 -17.33 -3.27
CA PHE A 291 10.83 -16.65 -2.29
C PHE A 291 10.47 -17.55 -1.10
N ALA A 292 10.11 -18.81 -1.34
CA ALA A 292 9.77 -19.76 -0.29
C ALA A 292 10.93 -20.07 0.67
N ARG A 293 12.18 -19.91 0.22
CA ARG A 293 13.39 -20.14 1.03
C ARG A 293 13.95 -18.87 1.65
N ASP A 294 13.43 -17.69 1.28
CA ASP A 294 13.93 -16.41 1.76
C ASP A 294 13.80 -16.32 3.29
N LEU A 295 14.92 -15.97 3.95
CA LEU A 295 15.02 -15.93 5.40
C LEU A 295 14.52 -17.22 6.11
N GLY A 296 14.77 -18.38 5.50
CA GLY A 296 14.31 -19.67 6.05
C GLY A 296 12.78 -19.86 5.98
N GLY A 297 12.11 -19.17 5.06
CA GLY A 297 10.66 -19.22 4.86
C GLY A 297 9.88 -18.09 5.57
N ALA A 298 10.57 -17.24 6.34
CA ALA A 298 9.92 -16.16 7.08
C ALA A 298 9.15 -15.21 6.15
N SER A 299 9.73 -14.81 5.01
CA SER A 299 9.09 -13.85 4.09
C SER A 299 7.77 -14.38 3.51
N GLN A 300 7.66 -15.68 3.26
CA GLN A 300 6.42 -16.31 2.81
C GLN A 300 5.37 -16.35 3.94
N ILE A 301 5.79 -16.62 5.18
CA ILE A 301 4.91 -16.55 6.35
C ILE A 301 4.36 -15.14 6.51
N LYS A 302 5.22 -14.11 6.47
CA LYS A 302 4.82 -12.70 6.60
C LYS A 302 3.81 -12.29 5.52
N LEU A 303 4.02 -12.70 4.26
CA LEU A 303 3.06 -12.48 3.16
C LEU A 303 1.71 -13.12 3.45
N THR A 304 1.72 -14.41 3.81
CA THR A 304 0.50 -15.18 4.06
C THR A 304 -0.29 -14.61 5.22
N GLU A 305 0.38 -14.30 6.33
CA GLU A 305 -0.24 -13.65 7.49
C GLU A 305 -0.83 -12.29 7.13
N ALA A 306 -0.12 -11.47 6.34
CA ALA A 306 -0.61 -10.16 5.94
C ALA A 306 -1.88 -10.25 5.07
N VAL A 307 -1.93 -11.19 4.12
CA VAL A 307 -3.12 -11.42 3.29
C VAL A 307 -4.30 -11.86 4.16
N ASN A 308 -4.09 -12.81 5.10
CA ASN A 308 -5.14 -13.27 6.00
C ASN A 308 -5.69 -12.14 6.87
N ILE A 309 -4.83 -11.31 7.45
CA ILE A 309 -5.27 -10.15 8.23
C ILE A 309 -6.12 -9.22 7.37
N PHE A 310 -5.75 -8.96 6.12
CA PHE A 310 -6.58 -8.14 5.23
C PHE A 310 -7.92 -8.79 4.92
N CYS A 311 -7.98 -10.12 4.73
CA CYS A 311 -9.25 -10.85 4.59
C CYS A 311 -10.12 -10.72 5.85
N ASP A 312 -9.55 -10.84 7.04
CA ASP A 312 -10.30 -10.66 8.30
C ASP A 312 -10.92 -9.26 8.40
N PHE A 313 -10.24 -8.23 7.89
CA PHE A 313 -10.81 -6.87 7.81
C PHE A 313 -11.81 -6.70 6.67
N GLN A 314 -11.66 -7.42 5.56
CA GLN A 314 -12.67 -7.48 4.50
C GLN A 314 -13.97 -8.07 5.04
N ASP A 315 -13.92 -9.17 5.78
CA ASP A 315 -15.08 -9.79 6.43
C ASP A 315 -15.80 -8.81 7.37
N LYS A 316 -15.02 -8.07 8.17
CA LYS A 316 -15.57 -7.06 9.09
C LYS A 316 -16.22 -5.89 8.34
N LEU A 317 -15.64 -5.46 7.22
CA LEU A 317 -16.19 -4.42 6.36
C LEU A 317 -17.53 -4.86 5.75
N GLU A 318 -17.60 -6.07 5.20
CA GLU A 318 -18.84 -6.62 4.66
C GLU A 318 -19.90 -6.80 5.74
N GLN A 319 -19.49 -7.17 6.97
CA GLN A 319 -20.40 -7.25 8.10
C GLN A 319 -20.99 -5.88 8.48
N ILE A 320 -20.19 -4.79 8.44
CA ILE A 320 -20.72 -3.42 8.63
C ILE A 320 -21.77 -3.10 7.55
N MET A 321 -21.48 -3.42 6.28
CA MET A 321 -22.42 -3.21 5.18
C MET A 321 -23.71 -3.99 5.38
N LYS A 322 -23.62 -5.26 5.80
CA LYS A 322 -24.77 -6.13 6.04
C LYS A 322 -25.67 -5.64 7.17
N VAL A 323 -25.10 -5.11 8.25
CA VAL A 323 -25.87 -4.58 9.40
C VAL A 323 -26.59 -3.28 9.03
N ALA A 324 -26.06 -2.52 8.07
CA ALA A 324 -26.65 -1.26 7.62
C ALA A 324 -27.63 -1.39 6.43
N ALA A 325 -27.70 -2.58 5.80
CA ALA A 325 -28.47 -2.85 4.57
C ALA A 325 -29.98 -2.98 4.78
#